data_AF-A0ABC8AJJ3-F1
#
_entry.id   AF-A0ABC8AJJ3-F1
#
_cell.length_a   1.000
_cell.length_b   1.000
_cell.length_c   1.000
_cell.angle_alpha   90.00
_cell.angle_beta   90.00
_cell.angle_gamma   90.00
#
_symmetry.space_group_name_H-M   'P 1'
#
loop_
_entity.id
_entity.type
_entity.pdbx_description
1 polymer ?
#
loop_
_entity_poly.entity_id
_entity_poly.type
_entity_poly.pdbx_seq_one_letter_code
_entity_poly.pdbx_strand_id
1 'polypeptide(L)'
;MVEHRLATLEVRRLELLAEQSGAGAAGVHELLEALVIPMLELGDRHGINHYGRFLEQIHTHPAVTDAANLESARRTSVRVIMRQLQAELTDLPKRLRLRRLRALPTVLFALLADHERAVEAGRVAAGDVAAWGEIVDMLAGVLTAPVVERAPIR
;
A
#
# COMPACT_ATOMS: atom_id res chain seq x y z
N MET A 1 -4.84 14.95 15.64
CA MET A 1 -4.54 15.07 14.18
C MET A 1 -4.18 13.73 13.53
N VAL A 2 -3.23 12.93 14.05
CA VAL A 2 -2.88 11.61 13.46
C VAL A 2 -4.02 10.59 13.59
N GLU A 3 -4.68 10.54 14.75
CA GLU A 3 -5.77 9.60 15.00
C GLU A 3 -6.97 9.80 14.06
N HIS A 4 -7.33 11.04 13.79
CA HIS A 4 -8.40 11.38 12.85
C HIS A 4 -8.06 10.91 11.43
N ARG A 5 -6.82 11.11 10.98
CA ARG A 5 -6.35 10.65 9.66
C ARG A 5 -6.40 9.12 9.52
N LEU A 6 -5.97 8.39 10.54
CA LEU A 6 -6.01 6.93 10.52
C LEU A 6 -7.46 6.40 10.45
N ALA A 7 -8.38 7.06 11.16
CA ALA A 7 -9.81 6.73 11.08
C ALA A 7 -10.40 7.03 9.69
N THR A 8 -10.08 8.18 9.09
CA THR A 8 -10.50 8.53 7.72
C THR A 8 -10.00 7.50 6.70
N LEU A 9 -8.73 7.09 6.81
CA LEU A 9 -8.17 6.04 5.96
C LEU A 9 -8.92 4.72 6.13
N GLU A 10 -9.11 4.27 7.38
CA GLU A 10 -9.80 3.00 7.67
C GLU A 10 -11.20 2.96 7.05
N VAL A 11 -12.00 4.01 7.22
CA VAL A 11 -13.35 4.11 6.64
C VAL A 11 -13.29 3.99 5.13
N ARG A 12 -12.43 4.78 4.48
CA ARG A 12 -12.33 4.78 3.00
C ARG A 12 -11.81 3.45 2.45
N ARG A 13 -10.90 2.75 3.15
CA ARG A 13 -10.48 1.39 2.76
C ARG A 13 -11.65 0.40 2.80
N LEU A 14 -12.46 0.45 3.85
CA LEU A 14 -13.60 -0.44 4.00
C LEU A 14 -14.69 -0.18 2.94
N GLU A 15 -14.92 1.08 2.58
CA GLU A 15 -15.79 1.44 1.45
C GLU A 15 -15.32 0.81 0.14
N LEU A 16 -14.05 1.01 -0.22
CA LEU A 16 -13.48 0.42 -1.45
C LEU A 16 -13.57 -1.12 -1.45
N LEU A 17 -13.26 -1.76 -0.32
CA LEU A 17 -13.40 -3.22 -0.20
C LEU A 17 -14.85 -3.69 -0.37
N ALA A 18 -15.82 -2.93 0.12
CA ALA A 18 -17.24 -3.25 -0.02
C ALA A 18 -17.71 -3.07 -1.47
N GLU A 19 -17.30 -1.99 -2.13
CA GLU A 19 -17.58 -1.72 -3.55
C GLU A 19 -17.03 -2.85 -4.44
N GLN A 20 -15.79 -3.27 -4.21
CA GLN A 20 -15.13 -4.35 -4.97
C GLN A 20 -15.77 -5.73 -4.73
N SER A 21 -16.18 -6.01 -3.50
CA SER A 21 -16.85 -7.27 -3.15
C SER A 21 -18.19 -7.47 -3.88
N GLY A 22 -18.85 -6.37 -4.27
CA GLY A 22 -20.08 -6.41 -5.08
C GLY A 22 -19.85 -6.83 -6.54
N ALA A 23 -18.62 -6.73 -7.04
CA ALA A 23 -18.25 -7.04 -8.43
C ALA A 23 -17.61 -8.43 -8.61
N GLY A 24 -17.25 -9.12 -7.50
CA GLY A 24 -16.57 -10.42 -7.51
C GLY A 24 -15.50 -10.52 -6.43
N ALA A 25 -14.68 -11.57 -6.49
CA ALA A 25 -13.50 -11.66 -5.61
C ALA A 25 -12.47 -10.61 -6.04
N ALA A 26 -12.02 -9.77 -5.10
CA ALA A 26 -11.00 -8.76 -5.35
C ALA A 26 -9.64 -9.41 -5.65
N GLY A 27 -9.06 -9.07 -6.79
CA GLY A 27 -7.71 -9.48 -7.17
C GLY A 27 -6.64 -8.62 -6.50
N VAL A 28 -5.38 -8.85 -6.88
CA VAL A 28 -4.23 -8.13 -6.30
C VAL A 28 -4.32 -6.62 -6.53
N HIS A 29 -4.80 -6.16 -7.69
CA HIS A 29 -4.87 -4.72 -8.00
C HIS A 29 -5.93 -4.04 -7.14
N GLU A 30 -7.12 -4.62 -7.06
CA GLU A 30 -8.25 -4.10 -6.28
C GLU A 30 -7.88 -3.96 -4.78
N LEU A 31 -7.20 -4.98 -4.24
CA LEU A 31 -6.70 -4.96 -2.86
C LEU A 31 -5.63 -3.89 -2.63
N LEU A 32 -4.76 -3.64 -3.62
CA LEU A 32 -3.76 -2.59 -3.56
C LEU A 32 -4.38 -1.20 -3.72
N GLU A 33 -5.38 -1.03 -4.57
CA GLU A 33 -6.15 0.22 -4.67
C GLU A 33 -6.79 0.58 -3.34
N ALA A 34 -7.46 -0.40 -2.70
CA ALA A 34 -8.05 -0.23 -1.37
C ALA A 34 -7.01 0.16 -0.30
N LEU A 35 -5.75 -0.25 -0.48
CA LEU A 35 -4.67 0.11 0.44
C LEU A 35 -4.11 1.52 0.19
N VAL A 36 -3.91 1.87 -1.09
CA VAL A 36 -3.08 2.97 -1.59
C VAL A 36 -3.90 4.22 -1.88
N ILE A 37 -5.00 4.11 -2.64
CA ILE A 37 -5.78 5.26 -3.13
C ILE A 37 -6.23 6.17 -1.99
N PRO A 38 -6.73 5.66 -0.84
CA PRO A 38 -7.13 6.52 0.27
C PRO A 38 -6.00 7.39 0.83
N MET A 39 -4.74 6.94 0.70
CA MET A 39 -3.57 7.71 1.16
C MET A 39 -3.26 8.86 0.20
N LEU A 40 -3.41 8.65 -1.11
CA LEU A 40 -3.21 9.66 -2.14
C LEU A 40 -4.35 10.70 -2.12
N GLU A 41 -5.60 10.26 -2.01
CA GLU A 41 -6.76 11.14 -1.83
C GLU A 41 -6.64 12.03 -0.59
N LEU A 42 -6.02 11.53 0.50
CA LEU A 42 -5.80 12.29 1.72
C LEU A 42 -4.77 13.41 1.51
N GLY A 43 -3.71 13.13 0.75
CA GLY A 43 -2.69 14.12 0.38
C GLY A 43 -3.29 15.24 -0.47
N ASP A 44 -4.02 14.86 -1.51
CA ASP A 44 -4.68 15.79 -2.45
C ASP A 44 -5.72 16.69 -1.75
N ARG A 45 -6.66 16.10 -0.99
CA ARG A 45 -7.74 16.87 -0.34
C ARG A 45 -7.27 17.85 0.73
N HIS A 46 -6.17 17.57 1.41
CA HIS A 46 -5.72 18.36 2.55
C HIS A 46 -4.40 19.11 2.30
N GLY A 47 -3.83 19.03 1.10
CA GLY A 47 -2.52 19.60 0.77
C GLY A 47 -1.39 19.02 1.64
N ILE A 48 -1.56 17.77 2.11
CA ILE A 48 -0.59 17.12 2.99
C ILE A 48 0.39 16.34 2.11
N ASN A 49 1.50 16.99 1.75
CA ASN A 49 2.49 16.45 0.80
C ASN A 49 3.71 15.79 1.48
N HIS A 50 3.57 15.34 2.73
CA HIS A 50 4.68 14.79 3.52
C HIS A 50 4.32 13.53 4.31
N TYR A 51 3.11 12.98 4.15
CA TYR A 51 2.68 11.82 4.91
C TYR A 51 3.40 10.55 4.46
N GLY A 52 3.57 10.37 3.15
CA GLY A 52 4.38 9.31 2.56
C GLY A 52 5.83 9.39 3.02
N ARG A 53 6.45 10.57 2.94
CA ARG A 53 7.82 10.83 3.45
C ARG A 53 7.96 10.51 4.93
N PHE A 54 6.99 10.90 5.74
CA PHE A 54 6.98 10.57 7.16
C PHE A 54 6.93 9.05 7.39
N LEU A 55 6.01 8.35 6.72
CA LEU A 55 5.88 6.89 6.83
C LEU A 55 7.13 6.15 6.35
N GLU A 56 7.75 6.62 5.27
CA GLU A 56 9.03 6.09 4.76
C GLU A 56 10.10 6.08 5.85
N GLN A 57 10.19 7.13 6.67
CA GLN A 57 11.18 7.22 7.75
C GLN A 57 10.83 6.36 8.97
N ILE A 58 9.55 6.21 9.31
CA ILE A 58 9.14 5.59 10.58
C ILE A 58 8.70 4.12 10.46
N HIS A 59 8.51 3.57 9.26
CA HIS A 59 7.91 2.24 9.09
C HIS A 59 8.74 1.08 9.68
N THR A 60 10.04 1.27 9.86
CA THR A 60 10.94 0.31 10.49
C THR A 60 11.12 0.56 11.99
N HIS A 61 10.58 1.68 12.50
CA HIS A 61 10.73 2.04 13.90
C HIS A 61 9.95 1.06 14.80
N PRO A 62 10.55 0.52 15.87
CA PRO A 62 9.91 -0.48 16.74
C PRO A 62 8.54 -0.07 17.26
N ALA A 63 8.36 1.22 17.59
CA ALA A 63 7.06 1.76 18.03
C ALA A 63 5.95 1.66 16.95
N VAL A 64 6.28 1.53 15.66
CA VAL A 64 5.32 1.42 14.55
C VAL A 64 5.07 -0.05 14.18
N THR A 65 6.10 -0.88 14.33
CA THR A 65 6.07 -2.33 14.05
C THR A 65 5.64 -3.18 15.25
N ASP A 66 5.43 -2.57 16.42
CA ASP A 66 4.97 -3.26 17.63
C ASP A 66 3.68 -4.03 17.36
N ALA A 67 3.65 -5.30 17.78
CA ALA A 67 2.54 -6.22 17.59
C ALA A 67 1.24 -5.67 18.20
N ALA A 68 1.32 -4.95 19.32
CA ALA A 68 0.15 -4.30 19.93
C ALA A 68 -0.46 -3.20 19.05
N ASN A 69 0.37 -2.48 18.28
CA ASN A 69 -0.10 -1.47 17.32
C ASN A 69 -0.66 -2.11 16.03
N LEU A 70 -0.10 -3.25 15.62
CA LEU A 70 -0.60 -4.07 14.51
C LEU A 70 -1.95 -4.73 14.81
N GLU A 71 -2.21 -5.08 16.08
CA GLU A 71 -3.43 -5.77 16.51
C GLU A 71 -4.61 -4.84 16.83
N SER A 72 -4.38 -3.52 16.85
CA SER A 72 -5.43 -2.55 17.16
C SER A 72 -6.57 -2.59 16.14
N ALA A 73 -7.82 -2.40 16.60
CA ALA A 73 -9.01 -2.32 15.76
C ALA A 73 -8.90 -1.27 14.62
N ARG A 74 -7.96 -0.32 14.76
CA ARG A 74 -7.61 0.75 13.81
C ARG A 74 -6.85 0.28 12.56
N ARG A 75 -6.47 -1.00 12.47
CA ARG A 75 -5.81 -1.60 11.29
C ARG A 75 -6.58 -2.81 10.75
N THR A 76 -7.90 -2.85 10.96
CA THR A 76 -8.71 -3.99 10.56
C THR A 76 -8.73 -4.15 9.04
N SER A 77 -8.95 -3.07 8.30
CA SER A 77 -8.90 -3.07 6.83
C SER A 77 -7.54 -3.54 6.30
N VAL A 78 -6.45 -3.01 6.85
CA VAL A 78 -5.08 -3.37 6.44
C VAL A 78 -4.82 -4.85 6.69
N ARG A 79 -5.24 -5.41 7.83
CA ARG A 79 -5.08 -6.85 8.12
C ARG A 79 -5.90 -7.72 7.17
N VAL A 80 -7.13 -7.31 6.83
CA VAL A 80 -7.98 -8.01 5.86
C VAL A 80 -7.31 -7.99 4.49
N ILE A 81 -6.88 -6.82 4.01
CA ILE A 81 -6.17 -6.64 2.74
C ILE A 81 -4.93 -7.52 2.70
N MET A 82 -4.05 -7.46 3.71
CA MET A 82 -2.82 -8.24 3.74
C MET A 82 -3.07 -9.75 3.76
N ARG A 83 -4.15 -10.20 4.43
CA ARG A 83 -4.57 -11.61 4.42
C ARG A 83 -5.06 -12.05 3.05
N GLN A 84 -5.88 -11.22 2.39
CA GLN A 84 -6.40 -11.50 1.04
C GLN A 84 -5.28 -11.46 0.00
N LEU A 85 -4.36 -10.48 0.05
CA LEU A 85 -3.16 -10.46 -0.79
C LEU A 85 -2.32 -11.73 -0.61
N GLN A 86 -2.20 -12.23 0.62
CA GLN A 86 -1.52 -13.52 0.83
C GLN A 86 -2.30 -14.68 0.19
N ALA A 87 -3.63 -14.67 0.20
CA ALA A 87 -4.43 -15.70 -0.43
C ALA A 87 -4.31 -15.68 -1.96
N GLU A 88 -4.25 -14.50 -2.59
CA GLU A 88 -4.16 -14.33 -4.04
C GLU A 88 -2.79 -14.74 -4.63
N LEU A 89 -1.71 -14.66 -3.85
CA LEU A 89 -0.36 -15.01 -4.30
C LEU A 89 -0.09 -16.54 -4.24
N THR A 90 -1.00 -17.35 -4.79
CA THR A 90 -0.97 -18.83 -4.73
C THR A 90 0.17 -19.44 -5.54
N ASP A 91 0.55 -18.82 -6.66
CA ASP A 91 1.62 -19.29 -7.56
C ASP A 91 3.02 -19.18 -6.96
N LEU A 92 3.17 -18.50 -5.82
CA LEU A 92 4.45 -18.29 -5.17
C LEU A 92 4.69 -19.30 -4.02
N PRO A 93 5.91 -19.86 -3.89
CA PRO A 93 6.28 -20.61 -2.70
C PRO A 93 6.03 -19.81 -1.43
N LYS A 94 5.48 -20.45 -0.38
CA LYS A 94 5.06 -19.78 0.87
C LYS A 94 6.12 -18.83 1.44
N ARG A 95 7.39 -19.25 1.46
CA ARG A 95 8.51 -18.42 1.95
C ARG A 95 8.70 -17.15 1.13
N LEU A 96 8.56 -17.23 -0.20
CA LEU A 96 8.71 -16.09 -1.09
C LEU A 96 7.53 -15.12 -0.96
N ARG A 97 6.30 -15.64 -0.90
CA ARG A 97 5.10 -14.83 -0.66
C ARG A 97 5.22 -13.98 0.61
N LEU A 98 5.61 -14.60 1.73
CA LEU A 98 5.80 -13.87 3.00
C LEU A 98 6.91 -12.82 2.90
N ARG A 99 7.97 -13.07 2.11
CA ARG A 99 9.04 -12.11 1.89
C ARG A 99 8.56 -10.89 1.08
N ARG A 100 7.77 -11.11 0.01
CA ARG A 100 7.19 -10.03 -0.79
C ARG A 100 6.22 -9.18 0.01
N LEU A 101 5.32 -9.81 0.78
CA LEU A 101 4.39 -9.09 1.66
C LEU A 101 5.11 -8.29 2.75
N ARG A 102 6.23 -8.80 3.27
CA ARG A 102 7.09 -8.04 4.22
C ARG A 102 7.78 -6.84 3.59
N ALA A 103 8.12 -6.91 2.29
CA ALA A 103 8.73 -5.81 1.57
C ALA A 103 7.72 -4.75 1.09
N LEU A 104 6.44 -5.11 1.01
CA LEU A 104 5.38 -4.24 0.49
C LEU A 104 5.32 -2.86 1.17
N PRO A 105 5.33 -2.74 2.52
CA PRO A 105 5.30 -1.42 3.15
C PRO A 105 6.48 -0.53 2.78
N THR A 106 7.68 -1.11 2.65
CA THR A 106 8.88 -0.36 2.26
C THR A 106 8.72 0.22 0.87
N VAL A 107 8.29 -0.58 -0.12
CA VAL A 107 8.09 -0.09 -1.49
C VAL A 107 6.94 0.90 -1.55
N LEU A 108 5.82 0.62 -0.88
CA LEU A 108 4.66 1.50 -0.81
C LEU A 108 5.05 2.90 -0.31
N PHE A 109 5.73 2.99 0.83
CA PHE A 109 6.05 4.30 1.40
C PHE A 109 7.12 5.03 0.58
N ALA A 110 8.07 4.32 -0.02
CA ALA A 110 9.03 4.92 -0.94
C ALA A 110 8.35 5.54 -2.17
N LEU A 111 7.39 4.82 -2.79
CA LEU A 111 6.64 5.32 -3.94
C LEU A 111 5.74 6.51 -3.57
N LEU A 112 5.06 6.46 -2.42
CA LEU A 112 4.27 7.60 -1.93
C LEU A 112 5.14 8.83 -1.67
N ALA A 113 6.29 8.63 -1.02
CA ALA A 113 7.24 9.72 -0.77
C ALA A 113 7.79 10.29 -2.08
N ASP A 114 8.01 9.46 -3.09
CA ASP A 114 8.47 9.91 -4.40
C ASP A 114 7.40 10.69 -5.18
N HIS A 115 6.15 10.21 -5.16
CA HIS A 115 5.02 10.95 -5.71
C HIS A 115 4.87 12.32 -5.04
N GLU A 116 4.94 12.38 -3.72
CA GLU A 116 4.94 13.65 -2.98
C GLU A 116 6.07 14.59 -3.42
N ARG A 117 7.27 14.08 -3.71
CA ARG A 117 8.39 14.89 -4.24
C ARG A 117 8.17 15.31 -5.69
N ALA A 118 7.55 14.47 -6.51
CA ALA A 118 7.20 14.80 -7.88
C ALA A 118 6.14 15.91 -7.95
N VAL A 119 5.13 15.86 -7.08
CA VAL A 119 4.10 16.90 -6.93
C VAL A 119 4.71 18.23 -6.46
N GLU A 120 5.54 18.20 -5.41
CA GLU A 120 6.23 19.41 -4.92
C GLU A 120 7.13 20.05 -5.98
N ALA A 121 7.79 19.24 -6.81
CA ALA A 121 8.61 19.70 -7.92
C ALA A 121 7.81 20.12 -9.17
N GLY A 122 6.47 20.03 -9.15
CA GLY A 122 5.61 20.35 -10.29
C GLY A 122 5.74 19.38 -11.48
N ARG A 123 6.31 18.18 -11.27
CA ARG A 123 6.47 17.15 -12.31
C ARG A 123 5.19 16.36 -12.56
N VAL A 124 4.32 16.27 -11.56
CA VAL A 124 3.04 15.55 -11.57
C VAL A 124 2.01 16.40 -10.82
N ALA A 125 0.75 16.38 -11.24
CA ALA A 125 -0.32 17.05 -10.49
C ALA A 125 -0.75 16.21 -9.27
N ALA A 126 -1.12 16.84 -8.15
CA ALA A 126 -1.50 16.13 -6.93
C ALA A 126 -2.64 15.12 -7.14
N GLY A 127 -3.66 15.51 -7.91
CA GLY A 127 -4.81 14.68 -8.29
C GLY A 127 -4.64 13.90 -9.60
N ASP A 128 -3.40 13.63 -10.04
CA ASP A 128 -3.16 12.84 -11.24
C ASP A 128 -3.47 11.36 -11.01
N VAL A 129 -4.70 10.96 -11.32
CA VAL A 129 -5.19 9.58 -11.15
C VAL A 129 -4.41 8.58 -12.00
N ALA A 130 -3.82 8.99 -13.13
CA ALA A 130 -2.99 8.09 -13.92
C ALA A 130 -1.69 7.75 -13.18
N ALA A 131 -1.04 8.76 -12.58
CA ALA A 131 0.13 8.55 -11.73
C ALA A 131 -0.19 7.69 -10.48
N TRP A 132 -1.42 7.78 -9.95
CA TRP A 132 -1.87 6.93 -8.85
C TRP A 132 -2.01 5.47 -9.28
N GLY A 133 -2.58 5.23 -10.47
CA GLY A 133 -2.66 3.90 -11.09
C GLY A 133 -1.28 3.27 -11.30
N GLU A 134 -0.31 4.05 -11.80
CA GLU A 134 1.07 3.57 -11.97
C GLU A 134 1.72 3.11 -10.66
N ILE A 135 1.43 3.78 -9.53
CA ILE A 135 1.90 3.33 -8.21
C ILE A 135 1.30 1.97 -7.85
N VAL A 136 0.00 1.77 -8.09
CA VAL A 136 -0.68 0.49 -7.86
C VAL A 136 -0.07 -0.60 -8.74
N ASP A 137 0.15 -0.33 -10.03
CA ASP A 137 0.74 -1.28 -10.98
C ASP A 137 2.17 -1.68 -10.58
N MET A 138 2.99 -0.71 -10.15
CA MET A 138 4.34 -0.99 -9.66
C MET A 138 4.32 -1.90 -8.41
N LEU A 139 3.40 -1.66 -7.47
CA LEU A 139 3.25 -2.50 -6.29
C LEU A 139 2.73 -3.91 -6.65
N ALA A 140 1.77 -4.00 -7.57
CA ALA A 140 1.28 -5.26 -8.10
C ALA A 140 2.42 -6.05 -8.74
N GLY A 141 3.22 -5.42 -9.59
CA GLY A 141 4.41 -6.01 -10.20
C GLY A 141 5.42 -6.53 -9.17
N VAL A 142 5.68 -5.81 -8.08
CA VAL A 142 6.53 -6.28 -6.98
C VAL A 142 5.97 -7.54 -6.33
N LEU A 143 4.65 -7.62 -6.14
CA LEU A 143 4.00 -8.77 -5.51
C LEU A 143 3.88 -9.98 -6.45
N THR A 144 3.61 -9.77 -7.73
CA THR A 144 3.25 -10.83 -8.71
C THR A 144 4.37 -11.19 -9.67
N ALA A 145 5.52 -10.49 -9.67
CA ALA A 145 6.64 -10.75 -10.57
C ALA A 145 6.96 -12.26 -10.69
N PRO A 146 7.23 -12.79 -11.89
CA PRO A 146 7.51 -14.20 -12.06
C PRO A 146 8.79 -14.61 -11.32
N VAL A 147 8.82 -15.85 -10.82
CA VAL A 147 10.03 -16.45 -10.27
C VAL A 147 10.83 -17.03 -11.41
N VAL A 148 11.83 -16.27 -11.88
CA VAL A 148 12.79 -16.76 -12.86
C VAL A 148 13.97 -17.41 -12.16
N GLU A 149 14.36 -18.60 -12.62
CA GLU A 149 15.63 -19.19 -12.22
C GLU A 149 16.76 -18.32 -12.77
N ARG A 150 17.53 -17.69 -11.88
CA ARG A 150 18.68 -16.87 -12.27
C ARG A 150 19.93 -17.71 -12.16
N ALA A 151 20.75 -17.69 -13.20
CA ALA A 151 22.09 -18.26 -13.13
C ALA A 151 22.84 -17.66 -11.93
N PRO A 152 23.62 -18.47 -11.19
CA PRO A 152 24.35 -17.98 -10.03
C PRO A 152 25.26 -16.82 -10.46
N ILE A 153 25.18 -15.72 -9.71
CA ILE A 153 26.11 -14.59 -9.85
C ILE A 153 27.48 -15.15 -9.46
N ARG A 154 28.40 -15.19 -10.43
CA ARG A 154 29.81 -15.58 -10.21
C ARG A 154 30.59 -14.44 -9.59
#